data_AF-R6RB43-F1
#
_entry.id   AF-R6RB43-F1
#
_cell.length_a   1.000
_cell.length_b   1.000
_cell.length_c   1.000
_cell.angle_alpha   90.00
_cell.angle_beta   90.00
_cell.angle_gamma   90.00
#
_symmetry.space_group_name_H-M   'P 1'
#
loop_
_entity.id
_entity.type
_entity.pdbx_description
1 polymer ?
#
loop_
_entity_poly.entity_id
_entity_poly.type
_entity_poly.pdbx_seq_one_letter_code
_entity_poly.pdbx_strand_id
1 'polypeptide(L)' 'MENIVEVNSLKKTFENNFVALNNITFNLKKGGIIGLLGPNGAGKTTLIKIF' A
#
# COMPACT_ATOMS: atom_id res chain seq x y z
N MET A 1 2.59 20.65 7.06
CA MET A 1 2.17 20.08 5.77
C MET A 1 1.21 18.93 6.09
N GLU A 2 0.01 18.96 5.55
CA GLU A 2 -1.05 17.98 5.81
C GLU A 2 -0.75 16.64 5.10
N ASN A 3 -0.86 15.52 5.82
CA ASN A 3 -0.89 14.19 5.22
C ASN A 3 -2.30 13.97 4.65
N ILE A 4 -2.38 13.58 3.38
CA ILE A 4 -3.66 13.24 2.71
C ILE A 4 -3.91 11.74 2.69
N VAL A 5 -2.86 10.93 2.85
CA VAL A 5 -2.96 9.47 3.07
C VAL A 5 -1.97 9.11 4.17
N GLU A 6 -2.44 8.30 5.12
CA GLU A 6 -1.62 7.73 6.18
C GLU A 6 -1.92 6.23 6.27
N VAL A 7 -0.87 5.42 6.13
CA VAL A 7 -0.96 3.95 6.17
C VAL A 7 -0.04 3.46 7.26
N ASN A 8 -0.59 2.74 8.22
CA ASN A 8 0.13 2.22 9.37
C ASN A 8 -0.03 0.70 9.44
N SER A 9 1.06 -0.05 9.29
CA SER A 9 1.13 -1.51 9.42
C SER A 9 0.05 -2.27 8.65
N LEU A 10 -0.25 -1.82 7.43
CA LEU A 10 -1.29 -2.41 6.60
C LEU A 10 -0.94 -3.85 6.23
N LYS A 11 -1.89 -4.75 6.49
CA LYS A 11 -1.85 -6.15 6.10
C LYS A 11 -3.09 -6.49 5.29
N LYS A 12 -2.92 -7.18 4.16
CA LYS A 12 -4.03 -7.72 3.38
C LYS A 12 -3.77 -9.19 3.08
N THR A 13 -4.69 -10.02 3.51
CA THR A 13 -4.74 -11.45 3.20
C THR A 13 -6.01 -11.74 2.40
N PHE A 14 -5.91 -12.56 1.36
CA PHE A 14 -7.06 -13.05 0.59
C PHE A 14 -7.61 -14.34 1.21
N GLU A 15 -8.81 -14.75 0.78
CA GLU A 15 -9.53 -15.91 1.34
C GLU A 15 -8.73 -17.21 1.30
N ASN A 16 -7.85 -17.37 0.32
CA ASN A 16 -6.94 -18.53 0.19
C ASN A 16 -5.70 -18.45 1.11
N ASN A 17 -5.72 -17.62 2.15
CA ASN A 17 -4.60 -17.32 3.04
C ASN A 17 -3.38 -16.66 2.36
N PHE A 18 -3.49 -16.22 1.10
CA PHE A 18 -2.39 -15.53 0.44
C PHE A 18 -2.21 -14.11 1.02
N VAL A 19 -1.04 -13.86 1.61
CA VAL A 19 -0.66 -12.55 2.14
C VAL A 19 -0.15 -11.67 1.00
N ALA A 20 -0.98 -10.72 0.59
CA ALA A 20 -0.69 -9.83 -0.52
C ALA A 20 0.02 -8.54 -0.10
N LEU A 21 -0.22 -8.09 1.14
CA LEU A 21 0.48 -6.96 1.76
C LEU A 21 0.82 -7.35 3.19
N ASN A 22 2.03 -7.02 3.64
CA ASN A 22 2.50 -7.34 4.99
C ASN A 22 3.25 -6.15 5.58
N ASN A 23 2.68 -5.56 6.64
CA ASN A 23 3.27 -4.45 7.40
C ASN A 23 3.72 -3.25 6.54
N ILE A 24 2.86 -2.79 5.64
CA ILE A 24 3.13 -1.60 4.82
C ILE A 24 2.84 -0.34 5.64
N THR A 25 3.82 0.55 5.76
CA THR A 25 3.69 1.84 6.46
C THR A 25 4.24 2.97 5.60
N PHE A 26 3.43 3.98 5.29
CA PHE A 26 3.87 5.19 4.59
C PHE A 26 2.87 6.34 4.75
N ASN A 27 3.35 7.56 4.50
CA ASN A 27 2.56 8.78 4.53
C ASN A 27 2.68 9.50 3.19
N LEU A 28 1.56 9.99 2.65
CA LEU A 28 1.53 10.87 1.47
C LEU A 28 1.10 12.27 1.89
N LYS A 29 1.98 13.24 1.66
CA LYS A 29 1.69 14.66 1.87
C LYS A 29 0.88 15.23 0.71
N LYS A 30 0.09 16.26 0.96
CA LYS A 30 -0.61 17.03 -0.09
C LYS A 30 0.36 17.47 -1.18
N GLY A 31 0.04 17.13 -2.44
CA GLY A 31 0.88 17.42 -3.62
C GLY A 31 2.06 16.46 -3.83
N GLY A 32 2.26 15.47 -2.96
CA GLY A 32 3.27 14.43 -3.15
C GLY A 32 2.86 13.40 -4.20
N ILE A 33 3.86 12.74 -4.79
CA ILE A 33 3.68 11.64 -5.75
C ILE A 33 4.37 10.40 -5.19
N ILE A 34 3.69 9.26 -5.23
CA ILE A 34 4.25 7.95 -4.87
C ILE A 34 4.28 7.06 -6.11
N GLY A 35 5.47 6.52 -6.41
CA GLY A 35 5.64 5.46 -7.40
C GLY A 35 5.74 4.09 -6.73
N LEU A 36 4.99 3.10 -7.23
CA LEU A 36 5.11 1.72 -6.78
C LEU A 36 5.97 0.93 -7.77
N LEU A 37 7.17 0.52 -7.35
CA LEU A 37 8.10 -0.28 -8.15
C LEU A 37 8.25 -1.67 -7.57
N GLY A 38 8.34 -2.68 -8.43
CA GLY A 38 8.58 -4.06 -8.05
C GLY A 38 8.09 -5.06 -9.10
N PRO A 39 8.43 -6.34 -8.97
CA PRO A 39 8.02 -7.39 -9.91
C PRO A 39 6.50 -7.64 -9.89
N ASN A 40 6.01 -8.41 -10.86
CA ASN A 40 4.62 -8.89 -10.84
C ASN A 40 4.36 -9.72 -9.59
N GLY A 41 3.19 -9.54 -8.98
CA GLY A 41 2.84 -10.20 -7.71
C GLY A 41 3.32 -9.50 -6.43
N ALA A 42 4.14 -8.44 -6.51
CA ALA A 42 4.67 -7.72 -5.33
C ALA A 42 3.63 -6.92 -4.51
N GLY A 43 2.32 -7.04 -4.82
CA GLY A 43 1.27 -6.34 -4.08
C GLY A 43 0.93 -4.92 -4.56
N LYS A 44 1.57 -4.41 -5.61
CA LYS A 44 1.34 -3.03 -6.13
C LYS A 44 -0.14 -2.72 -6.43
N THR A 45 -0.79 -3.55 -7.25
CA THR A 45 -2.21 -3.38 -7.58
C THR A 45 -3.11 -3.57 -6.37
N THR A 46 -2.74 -4.48 -5.46
CA THR A 46 -3.47 -4.68 -4.20
C THR A 46 -3.40 -3.43 -3.32
N LEU A 47 -2.24 -2.77 -3.25
CA LEU A 47 -2.06 -1.55 -2.47
C LEU A 47 -2.86 -0.38 -3.06
N ILE A 48 -2.85 -0.20 -4.38
CA ILE A 48 -3.62 0.86 -5.05
C ILE A 48 -5.13 0.71 -4.79
N LYS A 49 -5.66 -0.51 -4.79
CA LYS A 49 -7.10 -0.78 -4.60
C LYS A 49 -7.63 -0.50 -3.17
N ILE A 50 -6.74 -0.22 -2.22
CA ILE A 50 -7.14 0.04 -0.83
C ILE A 50 -7.48 1.52 -0.61
N PHE A 51 -6.95 2.41 -1.46
CA PHE A 51 -7.30 3.84 -1.50
C PHE A 51 -8.31 4.09 -2.62
#